data_AF-A0A7Y2YC63-F1
#
_entry.id   AF-A0A7Y2YC63-F1
#
_cell.length_a   1.000
_cell.length_b   1.000
_cell.length_c   1.000
_cell.angle_alpha   90.00
_cell.angle_beta   90.00
_cell.angle_gamma   90.00
#
_symmetry.space_group_name_H-M   'P 1'
#
loop_
_entity.id
_entity.type
_entity.pdbx_description
1 polymer ?
#
loop_
_entity_poly.entity_id
_entity_poly.type
_entity_poly.pdbx_seq_one_letter_code
_entity_poly.pdbx_strand_id
1 'polypeptide(L)'
;MKLRFVYVILCFLALTFTVSAQEESPFISYDVPSQNLLKFNRFLINPTFSTVREDKSYVNLLHRNQSVSFDDNNQTYFLSYSGRMNDRTGLGISLYTQTEGVLR
;
A
#
# COMPACT_ATOMS: atom_id res chain seq x y z
N MET A 1 56.54 6.16 6.06
CA MET A 1 55.74 6.98 5.11
C MET A 1 54.60 6.20 4.44
N LYS A 2 54.80 4.96 3.99
CA LYS A 2 53.78 4.15 3.29
C LYS A 2 52.46 3.97 4.07
N LEU A 3 52.52 3.72 5.38
CA LEU A 3 51.34 3.53 6.22
C LEU A 3 50.46 4.79 6.34
N ARG A 4 51.07 5.98 6.40
CA ARG A 4 50.34 7.26 6.43
C ARG A 4 49.59 7.50 5.12
N PHE A 5 50.18 7.08 4.01
CA PHE A 5 49.56 7.18 2.69
C PHE A 5 48.33 6.27 2.56
N VAL A 6 48.40 5.06 3.15
CA VAL A 6 47.26 4.13 3.21
C VAL A 6 46.10 4.72 4.00
N TYR A 7 46.37 5.36 5.16
CA TYR A 7 45.31 6.01 5.94
C TYR A 7 44.65 7.18 5.20
N VAL A 8 45.44 7.95 4.44
CA VAL A 8 44.91 9.07 3.63
C VAL A 8 43.98 8.55 2.52
N ILE A 9 44.37 7.46 1.85
CA ILE A 9 43.53 6.83 0.81
C ILE A 9 42.24 6.28 1.40
N LEU A 10 42.31 5.62 2.56
CA LEU A 10 41.15 5.03 3.21
C LEU A 10 40.15 6.10 3.68
N CYS A 11 40.65 7.25 4.15
CA CYS A 11 39.83 8.40 4.52
C CYS A 11 39.12 9.02 3.30
N PHE A 12 39.82 9.13 2.16
CA PHE A 12 39.23 9.63 0.92
C PHE A 12 38.14 8.70 0.38
N LEU A 13 38.33 7.39 0.50
CA LEU A 13 37.34 6.40 0.07
C LEU A 13 36.07 6.48 0.93
N ALA A 14 36.20 6.66 2.25
CA ALA A 14 35.06 6.81 3.15
C ALA A 14 34.21 8.06 2.85
N LEU A 15 34.82 9.15 2.38
CA LEU A 15 34.12 10.40 2.02
C LEU A 15 33.30 10.32 0.74
N THR A 16 33.51 9.28 -0.09
CA THR A 16 32.75 9.09 -1.35
C THR A 16 31.45 8.30 -1.16
N PHE A 17 31.22 7.73 0.01
CA PHE A 17 29.98 7.03 0.32
C PHE A 17 28.90 8.03 0.73
N THR A 18 27.87 8.16 -0.11
CA THR A 18 26.64 8.84 0.26
C THR A 18 25.88 7.96 1.26
N VAL A 19 25.85 8.37 2.53
CA VAL A 19 25.01 7.75 3.55
C VAL A 19 23.59 8.29 3.38
N SER A 20 22.71 7.50 2.77
CA SER A 20 21.27 7.72 2.84
C SER A 20 20.79 7.27 4.22
N ALA A 21 20.31 8.20 5.04
CA ALA A 21 19.53 7.84 6.21
C ALA A 21 18.25 7.13 5.75
N GLN A 22 17.87 6.04 6.41
CA GLN A 22 16.55 5.45 6.22
C GLN A 22 15.54 6.44 6.83
N GLU A 23 14.86 7.22 5.99
CA GLU A 23 13.62 7.88 6.38
C GLU A 23 12.54 6.80 6.50
N GLU A 24 12.53 6.12 7.65
CA GLU A 24 11.43 5.24 7.98
C GLU A 24 10.23 6.11 8.33
N SER A 25 9.43 6.41 7.30
CA SER A 25 8.13 7.03 7.52
C SER A 25 7.30 6.03 8.31
N PRO A 26 6.85 6.36 9.53
CA PRO A 26 6.10 5.43 10.39
C PRO A 26 4.68 5.18 9.87
N PHE A 27 4.40 5.55 8.62
CA PHE A 27 3.11 5.42 7.98
C PHE A 27 3.07 4.17 7.10
N ILE A 28 2.19 3.24 7.48
CA ILE A 28 1.83 2.10 6.63
C ILE A 28 1.10 2.65 5.41
N SER A 29 1.71 2.48 4.23
CA SER A 29 1.12 2.96 2.98
C SER A 29 -0.14 2.15 2.64
N TYR A 30 -1.21 2.88 2.32
CA TYR A 30 -2.48 2.30 1.88
C TYR A 30 -2.33 1.73 0.45
N ASP A 31 -2.02 0.44 0.35
CA ASP A 31 -1.85 -0.26 -0.94
C ASP A 31 -3.09 -1.11 -1.25
N VAL A 32 -4.05 -0.51 -1.98
CA VAL A 32 -5.22 -1.26 -2.48
C VAL A 32 -4.89 -1.87 -3.84
N PRO A 33 -5.14 -3.18 -4.03
CA PRO A 33 -4.85 -3.84 -5.30
C PRO A 33 -5.57 -3.19 -6.50
N SER A 34 -4.78 -2.80 -7.49
CA SER A 34 -5.24 -2.14 -8.73
C SER A 34 -6.28 -2.95 -9.50
N GLN A 35 -6.17 -4.28 -9.47
CA GLN A 35 -7.08 -5.18 -10.19
C GLN A 35 -8.51 -5.14 -9.63
N ASN A 36 -8.66 -4.89 -8.33
CA ASN A 36 -9.97 -4.81 -7.68
C ASN A 36 -10.57 -3.39 -7.81
N LEU A 37 -9.72 -2.37 -7.73
CA LEU A 37 -10.07 -0.96 -7.91
C LEU A 37 -10.82 -0.68 -9.22
N LEU A 38 -10.40 -1.32 -10.32
CA LEU A 38 -10.99 -1.07 -11.64
C LEU A 38 -12.43 -1.58 -11.78
N LYS A 39 -12.88 -2.54 -10.95
CA LYS A 39 -14.21 -3.15 -11.08
C LYS A 39 -15.11 -2.93 -9.86
N PHE A 40 -14.62 -3.20 -8.65
CA PHE A 40 -15.47 -3.17 -7.45
C PHE A 40 -15.16 -1.99 -6.53
N ASN A 41 -13.93 -1.47 -6.49
CA ASN A 41 -13.58 -0.39 -5.55
C ASN A 41 -13.44 0.98 -6.22
N ARG A 42 -14.20 1.18 -7.29
CA ARG A 42 -14.14 2.40 -8.11
C ARG A 42 -14.49 3.66 -7.31
N PHE A 43 -15.31 3.53 -6.26
CA PHE A 43 -15.66 4.62 -5.35
C PHE A 43 -14.47 5.19 -4.56
N LEU A 44 -13.40 4.40 -4.35
CA LEU A 44 -12.16 4.87 -3.72
C LEU A 44 -11.38 5.82 -4.64
N ILE A 45 -11.52 5.65 -5.96
CA ILE A 45 -10.90 6.53 -6.96
C ILE A 45 -11.74 7.82 -7.08
N ASN A 46 -13.05 7.66 -7.19
CA ASN A 46 -13.99 8.77 -7.25
C ASN A 46 -15.35 8.37 -6.66
N PRO A 47 -15.88 9.13 -5.67
CA PRO A 47 -17.12 8.76 -4.98
C PRO A 47 -18.35 8.73 -5.89
N THR A 48 -18.35 9.45 -7.02
CA THR A 48 -19.48 9.46 -7.97
C THR A 48 -19.68 8.14 -8.69
N PHE A 49 -18.66 7.27 -8.74
CA PHE A 49 -18.74 5.95 -9.37
C PHE A 49 -19.60 4.96 -8.59
N SER A 50 -20.04 5.28 -7.37
CA SER A 50 -21.10 4.55 -6.67
C SER A 50 -22.47 4.71 -7.32
N THR A 51 -22.67 5.78 -8.11
CA THR A 51 -23.95 6.13 -8.75
C THR A 51 -23.85 6.04 -10.27
N VAL A 52 -22.80 6.62 -10.85
CA VAL A 52 -22.63 6.79 -12.29
C VAL A 52 -22.12 5.49 -12.91
N ARG A 53 -22.89 4.94 -13.86
CA ARG A 53 -22.56 3.68 -14.58
C ARG A 53 -22.42 2.48 -13.64
N GLU A 54 -23.12 2.53 -12.50
CA GLU A 54 -23.24 1.44 -11.53
C GLU A 54 -24.70 1.01 -11.47
N ASP A 55 -25.05 -0.04 -12.21
CA ASP A 55 -26.44 -0.48 -12.38
C ASP A 55 -26.82 -1.61 -11.41
N LYS A 56 -25.84 -2.16 -10.69
CA LYS A 56 -26.05 -3.23 -9.71
C LYS A 56 -25.27 -2.94 -8.46
N SER A 57 -25.89 -3.17 -7.31
CA SER A 57 -25.17 -3.21 -6.05
C SER A 57 -24.35 -4.50 -5.98
N TYR A 58 -23.11 -4.39 -5.50
CA TYR A 58 -22.26 -5.54 -5.25
C TYR A 58 -21.57 -5.44 -3.90
N VAL A 59 -21.31 -6.62 -3.32
CA VAL A 59 -20.40 -6.80 -2.20
C VAL A 59 -19.14 -7.46 -2.76
N ASN A 60 -17.98 -6.93 -2.40
CA ASN A 60 -16.70 -7.50 -2.78
C ASN A 60 -15.89 -7.81 -1.52
N LEU A 61 -15.34 -9.02 -1.48
CA LEU A 61 -14.38 -9.45 -0.47
C LEU A 61 -13.07 -9.77 -1.18
N LEU A 62 -12.01 -9.16 -0.70
CA LEU A 62 -10.66 -9.33 -1.20
C LEU A 62 -9.76 -9.73 -0.03
N HIS A 63 -9.04 -10.83 -0.24
CA HIS A 63 -7.98 -11.28 0.64
C HIS A 63 -6.69 -11.38 -0.17
N ARG A 64 -5.63 -10.75 0.31
CA ARG A 64 -4.29 -10.79 -0.29
C ARG A 64 -3.28 -11.20 0.77
N ASN A 65 -2.45 -12.18 0.43
CA ASN A 65 -1.35 -12.68 1.25
C ASN A 65 -0.09 -12.61 0.37
N GLN A 66 0.83 -11.69 0.70
CA GLN A 66 1.98 -11.38 -0.17
C GLN A 66 3.17 -12.33 0.02
N SER A 67 3.23 -13.07 1.12
CA SER A 67 4.30 -14.03 1.39
C SER A 67 3.80 -15.12 2.34
N VAL A 68 3.18 -16.15 1.76
CA VAL A 68 2.59 -17.29 2.49
C VAL A 68 3.62 -18.04 3.35
N SER A 69 4.92 -17.92 3.04
CA SER A 69 6.00 -18.64 3.71
C SER A 69 6.50 -18.02 5.02
N PHE A 70 6.08 -16.80 5.39
CA PHE A 70 6.51 -16.14 6.62
C PHE A 70 5.32 -15.93 7.57
N ASP A 71 5.53 -16.17 8.88
CA ASP A 71 4.48 -15.98 9.90
C ASP A 71 4.11 -14.50 10.07
N ASP A 72 5.09 -13.59 10.00
CA ASP A 72 4.92 -12.14 10.02
C ASP A 72 4.76 -11.57 8.61
N ASN A 73 3.82 -12.11 7.85
CA ASN A 73 3.60 -11.69 6.47
C ASN A 73 2.58 -10.55 6.34
N ASN A 74 2.81 -9.68 5.35
CA ASN A 74 1.84 -8.69 4.89
C ASN A 74 0.55 -9.36 4.38
N GLN A 75 -0.54 -9.11 5.12
CA GLN A 75 -1.89 -9.56 4.80
C GLN A 75 -2.83 -8.39 4.69
N THR A 76 -3.67 -8.40 3.66
CA THR A 76 -4.68 -7.37 3.43
C THR A 76 -6.05 -8.02 3.31
N TYR A 77 -6.99 -7.50 4.10
CA TYR A 77 -8.41 -7.83 4.04
C TYR A 77 -9.17 -6.58 3.65
N PHE A 78 -9.98 -6.70 2.61
CA PHE A 78 -10.80 -5.60 2.15
C PHE A 78 -12.21 -6.09 1.85
N LEU A 79 -13.17 -5.51 2.54
CA LEU A 79 -14.59 -5.74 2.33
C LEU A 79 -15.22 -4.44 1.87
N SER A 80 -15.89 -4.46 0.72
CA SER A 80 -16.60 -3.29 0.21
C SER A 80 -18.00 -3.62 -0.24
N TYR A 81 -18.86 -2.61 -0.13
CA TYR A 81 -20.18 -2.59 -0.71
C TYR A 81 -20.30 -1.30 -1.50
N SER A 82 -20.73 -1.40 -2.76
CA SER A 82 -21.01 -0.24 -3.61
C SER A 82 -22.28 -0.50 -4.39
N GLY A 83 -23.15 0.49 -4.45
CA GLY A 83 -24.40 0.36 -5.18
C GLY A 83 -25.24 1.63 -5.18
N ARG A 84 -26.20 1.65 -6.10
CA ARG A 84 -27.18 2.72 -6.23
C ARG A 84 -28.34 2.48 -5.27
N MET A 85 -28.59 3.43 -4.37
CA MET A 85 -29.73 3.41 -3.44
C MET A 85 -31.00 3.99 -4.08
N ASN A 86 -30.84 4.96 -4.99
CA ASN A 86 -31.92 5.53 -5.79
C ASN A 86 -31.37 6.11 -7.11
N ASP A 87 -32.21 6.51 -8.05
CA ASP A 87 -31.80 6.99 -9.39
C ASP A 87 -30.74 8.11 -9.40
N ARG A 88 -30.62 8.84 -8.29
CA ARG A 88 -29.67 9.96 -8.10
C ARG A 88 -28.75 9.80 -6.89
N THR A 89 -28.80 8.67 -6.20
CA THR A 89 -28.05 8.46 -4.96
C THR A 89 -27.38 7.10 -4.97
N GLY A 90 -26.06 7.09 -4.86
CA GLY A 90 -25.24 5.91 -4.65
C GLY A 90 -24.51 5.97 -3.33
N LEU A 91 -24.20 4.79 -2.80
CA LEU A 91 -23.47 4.61 -1.55
C LEU A 91 -22.34 3.61 -1.81
N GLY A 92 -21.16 3.94 -1.29
CA GLY A 92 -20.02 3.04 -1.21
C GLY A 92 -19.49 3.04 0.22
N ILE A 93 -19.36 1.86 0.82
CA ILE A 93 -18.74 1.67 2.13
C ILE A 93 -17.69 0.57 2.02
N SER A 94 -16.58 0.74 2.73
CA SER A 94 -15.55 -0.29 2.82
C SER A 94 -14.88 -0.35 4.16
N LEU A 95 -14.51 -1.57 4.54
CA LEU A 95 -13.64 -1.90 5.65
C LEU A 95 -12.31 -2.38 5.08
N TYR A 96 -11.23 -1.74 5.51
CA TYR A 96 -9.87 -2.09 5.14
C TYR A 96 -9.07 -2.44 6.39
N THR A 97 -8.41 -3.57 6.35
CA THR A 97 -7.47 -3.99 7.38
C THR A 97 -6.21 -4.50 6.70
N GLN A 98 -5.08 -3.94 7.10
CA GLN A 98 -3.76 -4.32 6.63
C GLN A 98 -2.93 -4.65 7.85
N THR A 99 -2.37 -5.85 7.83
CA THR A 99 -1.39 -6.30 8.82
C THR A 99 -0.08 -6.35 8.08
N GLU A 100 0.78 -5.37 8.32
CA GLU A 100 2.21 -5.53 8.05
C GLU A 100 2.78 -6.38 9.18
N GLY A 101 3.67 -7.32 8.87
CA GLY A 101 4.42 -8.05 9.90
C GLY A 101 5.13 -7.08 10.86
N VAL A 102 5.62 -7.59 11.99
CA VAL A 102 6.19 -6.78 13.09
C VAL A 102 7.04 -5.62 12.55
N LEU A 103 6.48 -4.40 12.62
CA LEU A 103 7.24 -3.16 12.47
C LEU A 103 8.24 -3.17 13.63
N ARG A 104 9.53 -3.31 13.33
CA ARG A 104 10.58 -3.40 14.33
C ARG A 104 11.36 -2.11 14.40
#